data_AF-A0A9D6UPR8-F1
#
_entry.id   AF-A0A9D6UPR8-F1
#
_cell.length_a   1.000
_cell.length_b   1.000
_cell.length_c   1.000
_cell.angle_alpha   90.00
_cell.angle_beta   90.00
_cell.angle_gamma   90.00
#
_symmetry.space_group_name_H-M   'P 1'
#
loop_
_entity.id
_entity.type
_entity.pdbx_description
1 polymer ?
#
loop_
_entity_poly.entity_id
_entity_poly.type
_entity_poly.pdbx_seq_one_letter_code
_entity_poly.pdbx_strand_id
1 'polypeptide(L)'
;GLARASTGRAAGVGLALALVALILINKRAPILDVHSAKGSQLANETFVQWNSFSRISVTEDAKGSDPLIVIDADATTGIPRFDLDNLSPADRAELTAHGPGFPYLLRPGAKTLIIGAGGGWDVARALASGSRDVTAVEINPIIAGTVMRGRFRAASRGLYSRPEVRVVVEDGRSFVRRSSEKYQLLQATLVDTWASTAAGAFALSENNIYTTEAFVDYLSHLTPDGVLAFTRWGFEPPRESLRLLALAREALKRLGENDPARHVIVVREDVQKLHGWGASDTVIVSRKPMPVELLERAGLAASKGGFEIVYMPGQAPDTPFAGFLLAKDPSAFLDSYPYDVSPVPDDRPFFFYTVQPRDVWGFKSTAARDSADFKINLAVPTLFSLVSVSLLATVVTLALPPLLLGSRLPNKKGVPFFLLYFVCLGAGYILIQVGLIQKLVLFLGHPTYALTVVIFSMLVSSGFGSFFSRRIVSLEDRRLMLALAGVAAVVTLLAFAVSPIINAGAALPLPVRMLVTVLLIAPAGFAMGVPFPAGLTRLETWHPPSVRWAWSLNAASSVLGSGAAIFCAIYLGLRNTLLLGAGLYLFALATVQLTSSLARRKA
;
A
#
# COMPACT_ATOMS: atom_id res chain seq x y z
N GLY A 1 21.08 43.40 -4.48
CA GLY A 1 20.94 41.93 -4.50
C GLY A 1 21.54 41.38 -5.77
N LEU A 2 22.21 40.22 -5.70
CA LEU A 2 22.95 39.56 -6.78
C LEU A 2 22.22 39.54 -8.14
N ALA A 3 20.88 39.45 -8.15
CA ALA A 3 20.06 39.48 -9.37
C ALA A 3 20.12 40.80 -10.19
N ARG A 4 20.54 41.93 -9.59
CA ARG A 4 20.64 43.23 -10.27
C ARG A 4 22.04 43.52 -10.83
N ALA A 5 23.05 42.75 -10.46
CA ALA A 5 24.42 42.91 -10.95
C ALA A 5 24.62 42.09 -12.23
N SER A 6 25.33 42.63 -13.22
CA SER A 6 25.72 41.91 -14.45
C SER A 6 26.47 40.62 -14.14
N THR A 7 27.33 40.66 -13.10
CA THR A 7 28.08 39.51 -12.57
C THR A 7 27.17 38.41 -12.01
N GLY A 8 26.11 38.77 -11.29
CA GLY A 8 25.16 37.78 -10.77
C GLY A 8 24.29 37.15 -11.86
N ARG A 9 23.94 37.90 -12.91
CA ARG A 9 23.25 37.35 -14.09
C ARG A 9 24.17 36.42 -14.88
N ALA A 10 25.44 36.81 -15.10
CA ALA A 10 26.43 35.97 -15.77
C ALA A 10 26.71 34.68 -14.98
N ALA A 11 26.84 34.77 -13.65
CA ALA A 11 26.98 33.59 -12.79
C ALA A 11 25.76 32.67 -12.84
N GLY A 12 24.54 33.23 -12.84
CA GLY A 12 23.30 32.46 -12.98
C GLY A 12 23.20 31.73 -14.32
N VAL A 13 23.53 32.41 -15.43
CA VAL A 13 23.57 31.80 -16.77
C VAL A 13 24.68 30.75 -16.86
N GLY A 14 25.87 31.03 -16.32
CA GLY A 14 26.97 30.07 -16.25
C GLY A 14 26.60 28.81 -15.48
N LEU A 15 25.93 28.93 -14.33
CA LEU A 15 25.44 27.80 -13.57
C LEU A 15 24.37 27.01 -14.35
N ALA A 16 23.42 27.69 -14.98
CA ALA A 16 22.40 27.03 -15.80
C ALA A 16 23.02 26.24 -16.97
N LEU A 17 23.98 26.84 -17.69
CA LEU A 17 24.70 26.17 -18.77
C LEU A 17 25.53 24.99 -18.26
N ALA A 18 26.20 25.13 -17.11
CA ALA A 18 26.94 24.03 -16.48
C ALA A 18 26.01 22.87 -16.09
N LEU A 19 24.83 23.16 -15.54
CA LEU A 19 23.82 22.14 -15.22
C LEU A 19 23.28 21.45 -16.48
N VAL A 20 23.04 22.20 -17.57
CA VAL A 20 22.64 21.61 -18.86
C VAL A 20 23.76 20.75 -19.45
N ALA A 21 25.01 21.22 -19.41
CA ALA A 21 26.17 20.45 -19.85
C ALA A 21 26.32 19.17 -19.02
N LEU A 22 26.13 19.24 -17.70
CA LEU A 22 26.13 18.09 -16.81
C LEU A 22 25.04 17.08 -17.20
N ILE A 23 23.82 17.52 -17.52
CA ILE A 23 22.74 16.65 -18.01
C ILE A 23 23.14 15.93 -19.32
N LEU A 24 23.73 16.67 -20.28
CA LEU A 24 24.14 16.11 -21.56
C LEU A 24 25.32 15.14 -21.44
N ILE A 25 26.31 15.48 -20.60
CA ILE A 25 27.44 14.61 -20.29
C ILE A 25 26.93 13.36 -19.59
N ASN A 26 26.07 13.50 -18.57
CA ASN A 26 25.51 12.36 -17.84
C ASN A 26 24.73 11.41 -18.76
N LYS A 27 24.07 11.94 -19.79
CA LYS A 27 23.35 11.12 -20.79
C LYS A 27 24.29 10.26 -21.64
N ARG A 28 25.57 10.64 -21.81
CA ARG A 28 26.56 9.90 -22.61
C ARG A 28 27.51 9.06 -21.76
N ALA A 29 28.00 9.63 -20.68
CA ALA A 29 28.82 8.99 -19.67
C ALA A 29 27.99 9.02 -18.37
N PRO A 30 27.37 7.91 -17.95
CA PRO A 30 26.47 7.85 -16.79
C PRO A 30 27.19 8.06 -15.45
N ILE A 31 27.70 9.27 -15.24
CA ILE A 31 28.53 9.68 -14.10
C ILE A 31 27.70 9.78 -12.81
N LEU A 32 26.42 10.17 -12.92
CA LEU A 32 25.47 10.35 -11.81
C LEU A 32 24.43 9.23 -11.72
N ASP A 33 24.64 8.11 -12.42
CA ASP A 33 23.74 6.97 -12.35
C ASP A 33 23.86 6.21 -11.02
N VAL A 34 22.77 5.52 -10.66
CA VAL A 34 22.72 4.69 -9.46
C VAL A 34 23.46 3.39 -9.76
N HIS A 35 24.72 3.30 -9.33
CA HIS A 35 25.58 2.12 -9.46
C HIS A 35 25.48 1.16 -8.27
N SER A 36 24.84 1.59 -7.19
CA SER A 36 24.62 0.78 -6.00
C SER A 36 23.29 1.16 -5.35
N ALA A 37 22.52 0.16 -4.94
CA ALA A 37 21.27 0.36 -4.23
C ALA A 37 21.13 -0.71 -3.15
N LYS A 38 20.57 -0.34 -1.99
CA LYS A 38 20.31 -1.25 -0.86
C LYS A 38 21.53 -2.06 -0.37
N GLY A 39 22.73 -1.49 -0.49
CA GLY A 39 23.98 -2.14 -0.08
C GLY A 39 24.57 -3.11 -1.12
N SER A 40 23.94 -3.24 -2.29
CA SER A 40 24.39 -4.11 -3.38
C SER A 40 24.86 -3.27 -4.58
N GLN A 41 25.92 -3.71 -5.26
CA GLN A 41 26.29 -3.16 -6.57
C GLN A 41 25.30 -3.61 -7.64
N LEU A 42 24.90 -2.67 -8.49
CA LEU A 42 24.00 -2.92 -9.61
C LEU A 42 24.86 -3.21 -10.85
N ALA A 43 25.42 -4.42 -10.90
CA ALA A 43 26.26 -4.86 -12.02
C ALA A 43 25.40 -5.43 -13.17
N ASN A 44 25.91 -5.31 -14.41
CA ASN A 44 25.37 -5.98 -15.60
C ASN A 44 23.91 -5.65 -15.94
N GLU A 45 23.48 -4.41 -15.69
CA GLU A 45 22.16 -3.95 -16.13
C GLU A 45 22.23 -3.51 -17.59
N THR A 46 21.56 -4.25 -18.47
CA THR A 46 21.52 -3.97 -19.93
C THR A 46 20.46 -2.92 -20.30
N PHE A 47 19.57 -2.63 -19.37
CA PHE A 47 18.51 -1.64 -19.49
C PHE A 47 18.13 -1.11 -18.11
N VAL A 48 17.90 0.20 -18.01
CA VAL A 48 17.37 0.86 -16.82
C VAL A 48 16.39 1.95 -17.26
N GLN A 49 15.22 2.00 -16.66
CA GLN A 49 14.27 3.09 -16.82
C GLN A 49 13.49 3.31 -15.52
N TRP A 50 13.12 4.56 -15.26
CA TRP A 50 12.37 4.96 -14.06
C TRP A 50 10.98 5.46 -14.44
N ASN A 51 10.00 5.18 -13.60
CA ASN A 51 8.71 5.87 -13.60
C ASN A 51 8.30 6.23 -12.16
N SER A 52 7.06 6.70 -11.99
CA SER A 52 6.49 7.06 -10.69
C SER A 52 6.22 5.88 -9.75
N PHE A 53 6.32 4.64 -10.24
CA PHE A 53 6.12 3.42 -9.44
C PHE A 53 7.45 2.85 -8.96
N SER A 54 8.40 2.69 -9.87
CA SER A 54 9.65 1.99 -9.60
C SER A 54 10.74 2.28 -10.63
N ARG A 55 11.97 1.95 -10.25
CA ARG A 55 13.09 1.67 -11.14
C ARG A 55 12.91 0.28 -11.73
N ILE A 56 12.88 0.18 -13.05
CA ILE A 56 12.90 -1.09 -13.76
C ILE A 56 14.25 -1.24 -14.45
N SER A 57 14.93 -2.34 -14.16
CA SER A 57 16.12 -2.74 -14.91
C SER A 57 15.98 -4.15 -15.46
N VAL A 58 16.79 -4.46 -16.47
CA VAL A 58 16.93 -5.81 -17.01
C VAL A 58 18.38 -6.21 -16.91
N THR A 59 18.62 -7.31 -16.20
CA THR A 59 19.93 -7.95 -16.05
C THR A 59 19.85 -9.40 -16.51
N GLU A 60 20.96 -10.11 -16.42
CA GLU A 60 21.00 -11.56 -16.64
C GLU A 60 20.88 -12.27 -15.28
N ASP A 61 20.27 -13.45 -15.28
CA ASP A 61 20.17 -14.27 -14.09
C ASP A 61 21.55 -14.71 -13.57
N ALA A 62 21.59 -15.37 -12.39
CA ALA A 62 22.86 -15.77 -11.75
C ALA A 62 23.73 -16.71 -12.61
N LYS A 63 23.15 -17.35 -13.64
CA LYS A 63 23.84 -18.22 -14.60
C LYS A 63 24.29 -17.47 -15.86
N GLY A 64 23.94 -16.19 -16.01
CA GLY A 64 24.29 -15.35 -17.16
C GLY A 64 23.56 -15.74 -18.44
N SER A 65 22.46 -16.49 -18.35
CA SER A 65 21.77 -17.04 -19.51
C SER A 65 20.47 -16.32 -19.82
N ASP A 66 19.67 -15.96 -18.81
CA ASP A 66 18.28 -15.53 -19.00
C ASP A 66 17.99 -14.11 -18.49
N PRO A 67 17.22 -13.30 -19.24
CA PRO A 67 16.94 -11.93 -18.85
C PRO A 67 15.95 -11.90 -17.70
N LEU A 68 16.34 -11.15 -16.69
CA LEU A 68 15.64 -10.98 -15.44
C LEU A 68 15.26 -9.50 -15.31
N ILE A 69 13.96 -9.23 -15.15
CA ILE A 69 13.48 -7.89 -14.84
C ILE A 69 13.67 -7.69 -13.34
N VAL A 70 14.40 -6.65 -12.96
CA VAL A 70 14.62 -6.25 -11.57
C VAL A 70 13.85 -4.97 -11.30
N ILE A 71 13.11 -4.96 -10.20
CA ILE A 71 12.23 -3.88 -9.77
C ILE A 71 12.82 -3.31 -8.48
N ASP A 72 13.19 -2.02 -8.53
CA ASP A 72 13.78 -1.28 -7.41
C ASP A 72 14.96 -2.01 -6.74
N ALA A 73 15.80 -2.62 -7.59
CA ALA A 73 17.02 -3.32 -7.22
C ALA A 73 16.83 -4.48 -6.21
N ASP A 74 15.64 -5.11 -6.19
CA ASP A 74 15.32 -6.09 -5.15
C ASP A 74 14.34 -7.16 -5.63
N ALA A 75 13.11 -6.79 -6.02
CA ALA A 75 12.14 -7.75 -6.55
C ALA A 75 12.51 -8.14 -7.98
N THR A 76 12.26 -9.39 -8.37
CA THR A 76 12.67 -9.90 -9.68
C THR A 76 11.58 -10.73 -10.34
N THR A 77 11.45 -10.61 -11.65
CA THR A 77 10.63 -11.52 -12.48
C THR A 77 11.41 -11.93 -13.72
N GLY A 78 11.51 -13.24 -13.96
CA GLY A 78 12.15 -13.77 -15.16
C GLY A 78 11.30 -13.52 -16.40
N ILE A 79 11.94 -13.52 -17.57
CA ILE A 79 11.27 -13.54 -18.87
C ILE A 79 11.32 -14.97 -19.41
N PRO A 80 10.18 -15.69 -19.53
CA PRO A 80 10.18 -17.08 -19.98
C PRO A 80 10.52 -17.16 -21.47
N ARG A 81 11.32 -18.15 -21.87
CA ARG A 81 11.86 -18.31 -23.24
C ARG A 81 11.28 -19.47 -24.04
N PHE A 82 10.16 -20.04 -23.59
CA PHE A 82 9.56 -21.22 -24.21
C PHE A 82 9.03 -20.95 -25.62
N ASP A 83 9.20 -21.93 -26.51
CA ASP A 83 8.53 -21.95 -27.81
C ASP A 83 7.11 -22.50 -27.63
N LEU A 84 6.16 -21.60 -27.38
CA LEU A 84 4.77 -21.97 -27.09
C LEU A 84 4.05 -22.66 -28.27
N ASP A 85 4.54 -22.48 -29.49
CA ASP A 85 3.97 -23.13 -30.68
C ASP A 85 4.47 -24.58 -30.82
N ASN A 86 5.65 -24.90 -30.27
CA ASN A 86 6.29 -26.21 -30.32
C ASN A 86 6.77 -26.70 -28.94
N LEU A 87 5.90 -26.62 -27.92
CA LEU A 87 6.24 -27.06 -26.56
C LEU A 87 6.54 -28.56 -26.50
N SER A 88 7.75 -28.90 -26.05
CA SER A 88 8.10 -30.28 -25.73
C SER A 88 7.35 -30.76 -24.48
N PRO A 89 7.23 -32.09 -24.25
CA PRO A 89 6.69 -32.62 -23.01
C PRO A 89 7.46 -32.14 -21.76
N ALA A 90 8.77 -31.90 -21.89
CA ALA A 90 9.61 -31.39 -20.81
C ALA A 90 9.26 -29.92 -20.49
N ASP A 91 9.09 -29.07 -21.51
CA ASP A 91 8.70 -27.66 -21.31
C ASP A 91 7.33 -27.54 -20.61
N ARG A 92 6.37 -28.40 -21.01
CA ARG A 92 5.05 -28.46 -20.37
C ARG A 92 5.16 -28.92 -18.92
N ALA A 93 6.02 -29.90 -18.65
CA ALA A 93 6.27 -30.35 -17.29
C ALA A 93 6.88 -29.21 -16.45
N GLU A 94 7.91 -28.51 -16.94
CA GLU A 94 8.53 -27.38 -16.23
C GLU A 94 7.53 -26.26 -15.92
N LEU A 95 6.71 -25.86 -16.90
CA LEU A 95 5.71 -24.81 -16.70
C LEU A 95 4.61 -25.20 -15.69
N THR A 96 4.33 -26.49 -15.54
CA THR A 96 3.26 -26.98 -14.65
C THR A 96 3.75 -27.60 -13.34
N ALA A 97 5.07 -27.84 -13.19
CA ALA A 97 5.67 -28.53 -12.04
C ALA A 97 5.75 -27.69 -10.76
N HIS A 98 5.65 -26.37 -10.86
CA HIS A 98 5.77 -25.45 -9.72
C HIS A 98 4.39 -25.02 -9.19
N GLY A 99 4.35 -24.52 -7.95
CA GLY A 99 3.10 -24.12 -7.27
C GLY A 99 2.17 -23.24 -8.13
N PRO A 100 2.67 -22.15 -8.76
CA PRO A 100 1.87 -21.30 -9.65
C PRO A 100 1.35 -22.01 -10.93
N GLY A 101 1.90 -23.18 -11.28
CA GLY A 101 1.43 -24.03 -12.37
C GLY A 101 0.29 -24.97 -11.96
N PHE A 102 0.17 -25.29 -10.67
CA PHE A 102 -0.84 -26.18 -10.12
C PHE A 102 -2.31 -25.83 -10.48
N PRO A 103 -2.77 -24.56 -10.43
CA PRO A 103 -4.16 -24.25 -10.82
C PRO A 103 -4.48 -24.63 -12.27
N TYR A 104 -3.50 -24.66 -13.17
CA TYR A 104 -3.69 -25.07 -14.56
C TYR A 104 -3.78 -26.59 -14.74
N LEU A 105 -3.23 -27.38 -13.81
CA LEU A 105 -3.48 -28.82 -13.74
C LEU A 105 -4.93 -29.11 -13.34
N LEU A 106 -5.51 -28.23 -12.52
CA LEU A 106 -6.92 -28.28 -12.12
C LEU A 106 -7.87 -27.66 -13.15
N ARG A 107 -7.43 -26.73 -13.97
CA ARG A 107 -8.27 -26.10 -14.99
C ARG A 107 -7.48 -25.89 -16.29
N PRO A 108 -7.14 -26.98 -17.02
CA PRO A 108 -6.44 -26.84 -18.30
C PRO A 108 -7.34 -26.11 -19.30
N GLY A 109 -6.75 -25.22 -20.10
CA GLY A 109 -7.51 -24.46 -21.09
C GLY A 109 -8.38 -23.32 -20.55
N ALA A 110 -8.26 -22.97 -19.26
CA ALA A 110 -9.11 -21.98 -18.62
C ALA A 110 -9.05 -20.60 -19.28
N LYS A 111 -10.20 -19.92 -19.39
CA LYS A 111 -10.22 -18.46 -19.55
C LYS A 111 -9.60 -17.83 -18.30
N THR A 112 -8.48 -17.12 -18.47
CA THR A 112 -7.59 -16.79 -17.36
C THR A 112 -7.39 -15.28 -17.22
N LEU A 113 -7.50 -14.78 -15.99
CA LEU A 113 -7.05 -13.45 -15.59
C LEU A 113 -5.79 -13.59 -14.72
N ILE A 114 -4.72 -12.90 -15.10
CA ILE A 114 -3.47 -12.83 -14.34
C ILE A 114 -3.31 -11.41 -13.84
N ILE A 115 -3.26 -11.23 -12.52
CA ILE A 115 -2.96 -9.96 -11.86
C ILE A 115 -1.45 -9.95 -11.57
N GLY A 116 -0.73 -8.93 -12.03
CA GLY A 116 0.73 -8.84 -11.86
C GLY A 116 1.50 -9.72 -12.83
N ALA A 117 1.21 -9.60 -14.13
CA ALA A 117 1.78 -10.50 -15.13
C ALA A 117 3.31 -10.41 -15.28
N GLY A 118 3.95 -9.31 -14.86
CA GLY A 118 5.40 -9.17 -14.74
C GLY A 118 6.17 -9.54 -16.01
N GLY A 119 7.15 -10.43 -15.89
CA GLY A 119 7.89 -10.96 -17.04
C GLY A 119 7.13 -12.03 -17.84
N GLY A 120 5.93 -12.43 -17.41
CA GLY A 120 5.03 -13.29 -18.18
C GLY A 120 5.06 -14.79 -17.87
N TRP A 121 5.70 -15.23 -16.79
CA TRP A 121 5.72 -16.65 -16.42
C TRP A 121 4.31 -17.24 -16.28
N ASP A 122 3.41 -16.59 -15.56
CA ASP A 122 2.04 -17.09 -15.41
C ASP A 122 1.28 -17.09 -16.74
N VAL A 123 1.59 -16.16 -17.66
CA VAL A 123 1.03 -16.15 -19.02
C VAL A 123 1.52 -17.38 -19.79
N ALA A 124 2.81 -17.71 -19.70
CA ALA A 124 3.37 -18.90 -20.33
C ALA A 124 2.75 -20.19 -19.77
N ARG A 125 2.53 -20.27 -18.44
CA ARG A 125 1.85 -21.40 -17.78
C ARG A 125 0.41 -21.57 -18.28
N ALA A 126 -0.34 -20.47 -18.39
CA ALA A 126 -1.70 -20.49 -18.92
C ALA A 126 -1.74 -21.05 -20.35
N LEU A 127 -0.90 -20.52 -21.24
CA LEU A 127 -0.85 -20.94 -22.63
C LEU A 127 -0.37 -22.40 -22.77
N ALA A 128 0.62 -22.83 -21.99
CA ALA A 128 1.10 -24.20 -21.98
C ALA A 128 0.05 -25.21 -21.48
N SER A 129 -0.89 -24.76 -20.63
CA SER A 129 -2.05 -25.55 -20.21
C SER A 129 -3.17 -25.62 -21.25
N GLY A 130 -3.07 -24.86 -22.34
CA GLY A 130 -4.04 -24.80 -23.42
C GLY A 130 -4.98 -23.59 -23.39
N SER A 131 -4.78 -22.62 -22.50
CA SER A 131 -5.62 -21.41 -22.45
C SER A 131 -5.51 -20.61 -23.75
N ARG A 132 -6.64 -20.11 -24.25
CA ARG A 132 -6.70 -19.29 -25.48
C ARG A 132 -7.24 -17.88 -25.26
N ASP A 133 -7.71 -17.58 -24.06
CA ASP A 133 -8.18 -16.25 -23.63
C ASP A 133 -7.50 -15.92 -22.30
N VAL A 134 -6.34 -15.25 -22.40
CA VAL A 134 -5.52 -14.85 -21.25
C VAL A 134 -5.50 -13.34 -21.16
N THR A 135 -6.06 -12.78 -20.10
CA THR A 135 -5.94 -11.37 -19.77
C THR A 135 -4.79 -11.18 -18.77
N ALA A 136 -3.75 -10.47 -19.19
CA ALA A 136 -2.56 -10.19 -18.39
C ALA A 136 -2.60 -8.73 -17.92
N VAL A 137 -2.86 -8.50 -16.63
CA VAL A 137 -2.90 -7.15 -16.06
C VAL A 137 -1.57 -6.84 -15.40
N GLU A 138 -0.91 -5.79 -15.85
CA GLU A 138 0.38 -5.35 -15.34
C GLU A 138 0.32 -3.86 -15.02
N ILE A 139 0.62 -3.47 -13.78
CA ILE A 139 0.52 -2.07 -13.35
C ILE A 139 1.64 -1.20 -13.94
N ASN A 140 2.81 -1.77 -14.21
CA ASN A 140 3.97 -1.04 -14.65
C ASN A 140 4.08 -0.94 -16.18
N PRO A 141 3.87 0.25 -16.79
CA PRO A 141 3.96 0.42 -18.24
C PRO A 141 5.35 0.13 -18.82
N ILE A 142 6.43 0.28 -18.03
CA ILE A 142 7.79 -0.03 -18.51
C ILE A 142 7.93 -1.54 -18.70
N ILE A 143 7.43 -2.36 -17.76
CA ILE A 143 7.47 -3.82 -17.87
C ILE A 143 6.65 -4.27 -19.09
N ALA A 144 5.36 -3.94 -19.13
CA ALA A 144 4.47 -4.44 -20.17
C ALA A 144 4.78 -3.86 -21.56
N GLY A 145 5.04 -2.55 -21.63
CA GLY A 145 5.24 -1.81 -22.87
C GLY A 145 6.68 -1.84 -23.35
N THR A 146 7.59 -1.25 -22.57
CA THR A 146 8.98 -1.06 -22.99
C THR A 146 9.78 -2.36 -23.01
N VAL A 147 9.65 -3.21 -21.99
CA VAL A 147 10.42 -4.46 -21.88
C VAL A 147 9.77 -5.56 -22.70
N MET A 148 8.56 -5.99 -22.31
CA MET A 148 7.93 -7.21 -22.85
C MET A 148 7.42 -7.06 -24.29
N ARG A 149 6.85 -5.90 -24.66
CA ARG A 149 6.39 -5.63 -26.04
C ARG A 149 7.44 -4.93 -26.91
N GLY A 150 8.40 -4.24 -26.29
CA GLY A 150 9.42 -3.46 -26.97
C GLY A 150 10.78 -4.15 -27.01
N ARG A 151 11.74 -3.59 -26.27
CA ARG A 151 13.18 -3.86 -26.36
C ARG A 151 13.55 -5.33 -26.14
N PHE A 152 12.81 -6.05 -25.30
CA PHE A 152 13.08 -7.45 -24.97
C PHE A 152 11.98 -8.39 -25.49
N ARG A 153 11.17 -7.95 -26.47
CA ARG A 153 10.11 -8.78 -27.08
C ARG A 153 10.63 -10.12 -27.58
N ALA A 154 11.79 -10.14 -28.22
CA ALA A 154 12.40 -11.35 -28.74
C ALA A 154 12.80 -12.34 -27.64
N ALA A 155 13.15 -11.86 -26.44
CA ALA A 155 13.54 -12.71 -25.32
C ALA A 155 12.40 -13.65 -24.89
N SER A 156 11.15 -13.17 -24.92
CA SER A 156 9.96 -13.99 -24.64
C SER A 156 9.31 -14.58 -25.90
N ARG A 157 9.98 -14.53 -27.06
CA ARG A 157 9.42 -14.91 -28.37
C ARG A 157 8.08 -14.21 -28.67
N GLY A 158 7.91 -12.98 -28.19
CA GLY A 158 6.70 -12.20 -28.42
C GLY A 158 5.49 -12.63 -27.59
N LEU A 159 5.68 -13.22 -26.40
CA LEU A 159 4.62 -13.68 -25.50
C LEU A 159 3.46 -12.67 -25.32
N TYR A 160 3.78 -11.40 -25.09
CA TYR A 160 2.79 -10.32 -24.86
C TYR A 160 2.16 -9.77 -26.15
N SER A 161 2.59 -10.25 -27.31
CA SER A 161 2.05 -9.93 -28.63
C SER A 161 1.22 -11.06 -29.22
N ARG A 162 1.09 -12.19 -28.52
CA ARG A 162 0.31 -13.34 -28.97
C ARG A 162 -1.18 -13.01 -29.05
N PRO A 163 -1.92 -13.53 -30.03
CA PRO A 163 -3.35 -13.26 -30.18
C PRO A 163 -4.19 -13.79 -29.00
N GLU A 164 -3.71 -14.82 -28.29
CA GLU A 164 -4.35 -15.38 -27.10
C GLU A 164 -4.19 -14.49 -25.85
N VAL A 165 -3.32 -13.47 -25.90
CA VAL A 165 -2.93 -12.65 -24.74
C VAL A 165 -3.38 -11.21 -24.89
N ARG A 166 -4.31 -10.77 -24.04
CA ARG A 166 -4.70 -9.37 -23.90
C ARG A 166 -3.98 -8.74 -22.71
N VAL A 167 -2.92 -7.97 -22.98
CA VAL A 167 -2.23 -7.22 -21.91
C VAL A 167 -2.92 -5.89 -21.66
N VAL A 168 -3.25 -5.62 -20.39
CA VAL A 168 -3.87 -4.39 -19.91
C VAL A 168 -2.92 -3.73 -18.92
N VAL A 169 -2.62 -2.45 -19.14
CA VAL A 169 -1.76 -1.67 -18.24
C VAL A 169 -2.62 -0.89 -17.26
N GLU A 170 -2.88 -1.48 -16.09
CA GLU A 170 -3.74 -0.95 -15.04
C GLU A 170 -3.42 -1.63 -13.70
N ASP A 171 -3.86 -1.04 -12.58
CA ASP A 171 -3.92 -1.74 -11.30
C ASP A 171 -4.88 -2.95 -11.38
N GLY A 172 -4.43 -4.11 -10.87
CA GLY A 172 -5.15 -5.39 -11.01
C GLY A 172 -6.53 -5.39 -10.39
N ARG A 173 -6.68 -4.79 -9.20
CA ARG A 173 -7.98 -4.72 -8.53
C ARG A 173 -8.91 -3.71 -9.19
N SER A 174 -8.38 -2.56 -9.59
CA SER A 174 -9.12 -1.54 -10.35
C SER A 174 -9.67 -2.13 -11.66
N PHE A 175 -8.88 -2.93 -12.37
CA PHE A 175 -9.32 -3.66 -13.57
C PHE A 175 -10.50 -4.59 -13.25
N VAL A 176 -10.38 -5.45 -12.22
CA VAL A 176 -11.45 -6.39 -11.85
C VAL A 176 -12.75 -5.66 -11.55
N ARG A 177 -12.70 -4.57 -10.76
CA ARG A 177 -13.90 -3.81 -10.38
C ARG A 177 -14.59 -3.10 -11.55
N ARG A 178 -13.84 -2.78 -12.61
CA ARG A 178 -14.33 -2.11 -13.81
C ARG A 178 -14.82 -3.09 -14.86
N SER A 179 -14.25 -4.29 -14.90
CA SER A 179 -14.59 -5.35 -15.85
C SER A 179 -15.92 -6.00 -15.47
N SER A 180 -16.70 -6.41 -16.48
CA SER A 180 -17.86 -7.30 -16.30
C SER A 180 -17.55 -8.75 -16.68
N GLU A 181 -16.34 -9.03 -17.17
CA GLU A 181 -15.94 -10.36 -17.64
C GLU A 181 -15.82 -11.35 -16.48
N LYS A 182 -16.15 -12.63 -16.76
CA LYS A 182 -15.92 -13.74 -15.83
C LYS A 182 -14.79 -14.62 -16.31
N TYR A 183 -14.06 -15.19 -15.36
CA TYR A 183 -12.89 -16.03 -15.60
C TYR A 183 -13.05 -17.39 -14.94
N GLN A 184 -12.47 -18.43 -15.54
CA GLN A 184 -12.40 -19.77 -14.94
C GLN A 184 -11.19 -19.89 -14.01
N LEU A 185 -10.15 -19.08 -14.25
CA LEU A 185 -9.00 -18.97 -13.38
C LEU A 185 -8.63 -17.49 -13.20
N LEU A 186 -8.53 -17.05 -11.96
CA LEU A 186 -7.91 -15.77 -11.61
C LEU A 186 -6.65 -16.08 -10.79
N GLN A 187 -5.49 -15.62 -11.25
CA GLN A 187 -4.20 -15.91 -10.64
C GLN A 187 -3.46 -14.65 -10.23
N ALA A 188 -2.83 -14.71 -9.07
CA ALA A 188 -1.90 -13.72 -8.54
C ALA A 188 -0.72 -14.42 -7.86
N THR A 189 0.47 -14.34 -8.46
CA THR A 189 1.70 -14.97 -7.95
C THR A 189 2.67 -13.90 -7.47
N LEU A 190 2.88 -13.78 -6.15
CA LEU A 190 3.88 -12.87 -5.57
C LEU A 190 3.81 -11.43 -6.17
N VAL A 191 2.60 -10.90 -6.39
CA VAL A 191 2.29 -9.69 -7.20
C VAL A 191 2.77 -8.36 -6.58
N ASP A 192 3.63 -8.43 -5.56
CA ASP A 192 3.96 -7.31 -4.71
C ASP A 192 5.37 -6.83 -5.00
N THR A 193 5.53 -5.53 -5.24
CA THR A 193 6.85 -4.93 -5.30
C THR A 193 7.37 -4.75 -3.88
N TRP A 194 7.99 -5.82 -3.36
CA TRP A 194 8.73 -5.90 -2.09
C TRP A 194 9.50 -4.63 -1.73
N ALA A 195 10.09 -4.01 -2.74
CA ALA A 195 10.89 -2.82 -2.62
C ALA A 195 10.14 -1.57 -2.14
N SER A 196 8.86 -1.41 -2.48
CA SER A 196 8.07 -0.29 -1.99
C SER A 196 7.90 -0.42 -0.47
N THR A 197 7.56 -1.64 0.01
CA THR A 197 7.34 -2.01 1.43
C THR A 197 8.61 -1.98 2.29
N ALA A 198 9.80 -2.21 1.73
CA ALA A 198 11.06 -2.22 2.49
C ALA A 198 11.79 -0.86 2.56
N ALA A 199 11.54 0.08 1.62
CA ALA A 199 12.36 1.29 1.43
C ALA A 199 12.13 2.47 2.41
N GLY A 200 11.48 2.23 3.56
CA GLY A 200 11.27 3.20 4.65
C GLY A 200 10.35 4.40 4.37
N ALA A 201 10.48 5.08 3.23
CA ALA A 201 9.77 6.34 2.94
C ALA A 201 8.38 6.14 2.30
N PHE A 202 8.21 5.05 1.55
CA PHE A 202 6.93 4.54 1.01
C PHE A 202 6.65 3.09 1.47
N ALA A 203 7.43 2.59 2.44
CA ALA A 203 7.41 1.26 3.05
C ALA A 203 6.10 0.83 3.71
N LEU A 204 5.19 1.77 3.87
CA LEU A 204 3.89 1.54 4.49
C LEU A 204 2.84 1.48 3.39
N SER A 205 3.19 0.76 2.32
CA SER A 205 2.38 0.64 1.10
C SER A 205 1.20 -0.27 1.38
N GLU A 206 0.02 0.31 1.23
CA GLU A 206 -1.25 -0.38 1.31
C GLU A 206 -1.33 -1.42 0.23
N ASN A 207 -1.80 -2.60 0.59
CA ASN A 207 -1.95 -3.67 -0.35
C ASN A 207 -3.42 -3.96 -0.61
N ASN A 208 -3.96 -3.20 -1.56
CA ASN A 208 -5.35 -3.28 -1.93
C ASN A 208 -5.71 -4.59 -2.66
N ILE A 209 -4.74 -5.41 -3.11
CA ILE A 209 -5.04 -6.72 -3.71
C ILE A 209 -5.27 -7.82 -2.65
N TYR A 210 -4.90 -7.59 -1.39
CA TYR A 210 -5.15 -8.53 -0.28
C TYR A 210 -6.09 -7.95 0.76
N THR A 211 -7.35 -7.77 0.38
CA THR A 211 -8.42 -7.41 1.33
C THR A 211 -9.61 -8.34 1.17
N THR A 212 -10.49 -8.32 2.17
CA THR A 212 -11.72 -9.10 2.14
C THR A 212 -12.60 -8.67 0.97
N GLU A 213 -12.72 -7.36 0.75
CA GLU A 213 -13.45 -6.79 -0.39
C GLU A 213 -12.78 -7.16 -1.73
N ALA A 214 -11.44 -7.19 -1.81
CA ALA A 214 -10.74 -7.66 -3.01
C ALA A 214 -11.08 -9.12 -3.31
N PHE A 215 -11.10 -9.99 -2.30
CA PHE A 215 -11.47 -11.39 -2.48
C PHE A 215 -12.94 -11.56 -2.87
N VAL A 216 -13.85 -10.72 -2.36
CA VAL A 216 -15.24 -10.66 -2.85
C VAL A 216 -15.27 -10.25 -4.33
N ASP A 217 -14.51 -9.21 -4.72
CA ASP A 217 -14.38 -8.77 -6.11
C ASP A 217 -13.88 -9.95 -6.98
N TYR A 218 -12.79 -10.61 -6.59
CA TYR A 218 -12.19 -11.72 -7.33
C TYR A 218 -13.13 -12.91 -7.47
N LEU A 219 -13.70 -13.41 -6.37
CA LEU A 219 -14.61 -14.55 -6.38
C LEU A 219 -15.89 -14.23 -7.16
N SER A 220 -16.40 -12.99 -7.08
CA SER A 220 -17.57 -12.59 -7.86
C SER A 220 -17.29 -12.56 -9.36
N HIS A 221 -16.03 -12.38 -9.79
CA HIS A 221 -15.60 -12.42 -11.20
C HIS A 221 -15.20 -13.81 -11.69
N LEU A 222 -15.41 -14.86 -10.88
CA LEU A 222 -15.26 -16.24 -11.34
C LEU A 222 -16.56 -16.78 -11.97
N THR A 223 -16.42 -17.69 -12.92
CA THR A 223 -17.51 -18.60 -13.30
C THR A 223 -17.86 -19.53 -12.13
N PRO A 224 -19.04 -20.19 -12.10
CA PRO A 224 -19.42 -21.08 -11.01
C PRO A 224 -18.42 -22.22 -10.74
N ASP A 225 -17.76 -22.71 -11.79
CA ASP A 225 -16.71 -23.72 -11.77
C ASP A 225 -15.29 -23.14 -11.63
N GLY A 226 -15.16 -21.81 -11.58
CA GLY A 226 -13.90 -21.11 -11.57
C GLY A 226 -13.18 -21.14 -10.22
N VAL A 227 -11.87 -20.91 -10.27
CA VAL A 227 -11.00 -20.89 -9.10
C VAL A 227 -10.13 -19.63 -9.05
N LEU A 228 -9.88 -19.15 -7.85
CA LEU A 228 -8.93 -18.10 -7.50
C LEU A 228 -7.65 -18.78 -7.02
N ALA A 229 -6.48 -18.37 -7.53
CA ALA A 229 -5.19 -18.92 -7.13
C ALA A 229 -4.24 -17.80 -6.69
N PHE A 230 -3.80 -17.87 -5.44
CA PHE A 230 -2.76 -16.99 -4.90
C PHE A 230 -1.56 -17.81 -4.48
N THR A 231 -0.36 -17.39 -4.89
CA THR A 231 0.89 -18.00 -4.42
C THR A 231 1.67 -17.01 -3.56
N ARG A 232 2.01 -17.42 -2.35
CA ARG A 232 2.74 -16.64 -1.33
C ARG A 232 3.75 -17.51 -0.59
N TRP A 233 4.57 -16.89 0.25
CA TRP A 233 5.56 -17.64 1.02
C TRP A 233 4.89 -18.47 2.12
N GLY A 234 5.26 -19.75 2.18
CA GLY A 234 4.97 -20.68 3.26
C GLY A 234 6.02 -20.56 4.36
N PHE A 235 5.54 -20.35 5.58
CA PHE A 235 6.35 -20.23 6.80
C PHE A 235 5.87 -21.25 7.85
N GLU A 236 6.73 -21.50 8.84
CA GLU A 236 6.40 -22.26 10.05
C GLU A 236 6.68 -21.40 11.30
N PRO A 237 5.66 -21.03 12.10
CA PRO A 237 4.23 -21.25 11.84
C PRO A 237 3.71 -20.38 10.66
N PRO A 238 2.66 -20.81 9.94
CA PRO A 238 2.09 -20.12 8.79
C PRO A 238 1.62 -18.69 9.08
N ARG A 239 1.79 -17.77 8.12
CA ARG A 239 1.41 -16.35 8.26
C ARG A 239 0.63 -15.84 7.06
N GLU A 240 1.31 -15.62 5.93
CA GLU A 240 0.69 -15.03 4.73
C GLU A 240 -0.38 -15.95 4.14
N SER A 241 -0.03 -17.20 3.86
CA SER A 241 -0.97 -18.18 3.29
C SER A 241 -2.17 -18.43 4.20
N LEU A 242 -1.96 -18.51 5.53
CA LEU A 242 -3.06 -18.63 6.49
C LEU A 242 -3.94 -17.37 6.55
N ARG A 243 -3.35 -16.18 6.42
CA ARG A 243 -4.10 -14.92 6.32
C ARG A 243 -4.90 -14.83 5.01
N LEU A 244 -4.40 -15.38 3.89
CA LEU A 244 -5.19 -15.52 2.65
C LEU A 244 -6.43 -16.39 2.88
N LEU A 245 -6.32 -17.46 3.66
CA LEU A 245 -7.47 -18.30 4.03
C LEU A 245 -8.48 -17.52 4.86
N ALA A 246 -8.03 -16.66 5.77
CA ALA A 246 -8.92 -15.79 6.54
C ALA A 246 -9.69 -14.82 5.64
N LEU A 247 -9.02 -14.21 4.65
CA LEU A 247 -9.67 -13.38 3.62
C LEU A 247 -10.69 -14.18 2.80
N ALA A 248 -10.29 -15.36 2.31
CA ALA A 248 -11.14 -16.23 1.52
C ALA A 248 -12.39 -16.68 2.28
N ARG A 249 -12.22 -17.09 3.55
CA ARG A 249 -13.32 -17.48 4.43
C ARG A 249 -14.35 -16.37 4.60
N GLU A 250 -13.90 -15.17 4.93
CA GLU A 250 -14.81 -14.03 5.12
C GLU A 250 -15.46 -13.60 3.80
N ALA A 251 -14.73 -13.60 2.68
CA ALA A 251 -15.29 -13.28 1.37
C ALA A 251 -16.34 -14.30 0.90
N LEU A 252 -16.08 -15.60 1.06
CA LEU A 252 -17.03 -16.68 0.77
C LEU A 252 -18.30 -16.53 1.60
N LYS A 253 -18.18 -16.25 2.90
CA LYS A 253 -19.32 -16.00 3.79
C LYS A 253 -20.17 -14.82 3.31
N ARG A 254 -19.54 -13.71 2.91
CA ARG A 254 -20.25 -12.53 2.34
C ARG A 254 -20.95 -12.85 1.01
N LEU A 255 -20.44 -13.82 0.26
CA LEU A 255 -21.04 -14.34 -0.98
C LEU A 255 -22.07 -15.46 -0.75
N GLY A 256 -22.41 -15.76 0.51
CA GLY A 256 -23.43 -16.73 0.90
C GLY A 256 -22.93 -18.18 1.03
N GLU A 257 -21.63 -18.43 0.93
CA GLU A 257 -21.03 -19.76 1.10
C GLU A 257 -20.58 -19.93 2.57
N ASN A 258 -21.32 -20.73 3.34
CA ASN A 258 -21.12 -20.88 4.79
C ASN A 258 -20.13 -21.99 5.20
N ASP A 259 -19.68 -22.80 4.24
CA ASP A 259 -18.76 -23.92 4.48
C ASP A 259 -17.43 -23.71 3.71
N PRO A 260 -16.58 -22.77 4.17
CA PRO A 260 -15.34 -22.40 3.46
C PRO A 260 -14.35 -23.58 3.35
N ALA A 261 -14.45 -24.56 4.25
CA ALA A 261 -13.60 -25.75 4.26
C ALA A 261 -13.74 -26.57 2.97
N ARG A 262 -14.89 -26.51 2.28
CA ARG A 262 -15.13 -27.20 1.00
C ARG A 262 -14.67 -26.43 -0.24
N HIS A 263 -14.11 -25.24 -0.07
CA HIS A 263 -13.76 -24.34 -1.17
C HIS A 263 -12.26 -24.13 -1.32
N VAL A 264 -11.42 -24.71 -0.46
CA VAL A 264 -9.99 -24.37 -0.38
C VAL A 264 -9.12 -25.59 -0.60
N ILE A 265 -8.09 -25.46 -1.44
CA ILE A 265 -6.93 -26.36 -1.50
C ILE A 265 -5.69 -25.52 -1.22
N VAL A 266 -4.75 -26.05 -0.44
CA VAL A 266 -3.43 -25.46 -0.23
C VAL A 266 -2.38 -26.52 -0.53
N VAL A 267 -1.53 -26.22 -1.50
CA VAL A 267 -0.36 -27.04 -1.82
C VAL A 267 0.91 -26.25 -1.52
N ARG A 268 1.92 -26.95 -1.04
CA ARG A 268 3.24 -26.41 -0.71
C ARG A 268 4.32 -27.04 -1.56
N GLU A 269 5.20 -26.19 -2.05
CA GLU A 269 6.43 -26.52 -2.75
C GLU A 269 7.64 -26.08 -1.90
N ASP A 270 8.80 -26.68 -2.15
CA ASP A 270 10.06 -26.33 -1.52
C ASP A 270 10.05 -26.45 0.01
N VAL A 271 9.49 -27.56 0.53
CA VAL A 271 9.40 -27.84 1.98
C VAL A 271 10.77 -27.74 2.67
N GLN A 272 11.85 -28.11 1.98
CA GLN A 272 13.23 -27.96 2.47
C GLN A 272 13.63 -26.51 2.77
N LYS A 273 12.96 -25.52 2.19
CA LYS A 273 13.19 -24.08 2.43
C LYS A 273 12.27 -23.50 3.50
N LEU A 274 11.39 -24.30 4.11
CA LEU A 274 10.40 -23.85 5.11
C LEU A 274 11.05 -23.15 6.32
N HIS A 275 12.21 -23.63 6.76
CA HIS A 275 13.00 -23.04 7.85
C HIS A 275 14.11 -22.08 7.35
N GLY A 276 14.19 -21.84 6.04
CA GLY A 276 15.18 -20.98 5.38
C GLY A 276 14.56 -19.72 4.81
N TRP A 277 14.72 -19.50 3.50
CA TRP A 277 14.14 -18.34 2.82
C TRP A 277 12.59 -18.33 2.83
N GLY A 278 11.97 -19.51 2.92
CA GLY A 278 10.52 -19.72 2.86
C GLY A 278 10.16 -20.77 1.79
N ALA A 279 9.21 -21.64 2.11
CA ALA A 279 8.56 -22.52 1.14
C ALA A 279 7.58 -21.69 0.28
N SER A 280 6.96 -22.26 -0.76
CA SER A 280 5.93 -21.57 -1.55
C SER A 280 4.58 -22.25 -1.38
N ASP A 281 3.59 -21.52 -0.86
CA ASP A 281 2.22 -21.99 -0.69
C ASP A 281 1.34 -21.44 -1.80
N THR A 282 0.70 -22.32 -2.57
CA THR A 282 -0.35 -21.96 -3.53
C THR A 282 -1.72 -22.28 -2.95
N VAL A 283 -2.46 -21.21 -2.63
CA VAL A 283 -3.82 -21.24 -2.10
C VAL A 283 -4.81 -21.13 -3.24
N ILE A 284 -5.67 -22.13 -3.38
CA ILE A 284 -6.71 -22.19 -4.40
C ILE A 284 -8.07 -22.12 -3.71
N VAL A 285 -8.91 -21.19 -4.16
CA VAL A 285 -10.26 -20.96 -3.62
C VAL A 285 -11.28 -21.07 -4.74
N SER A 286 -12.23 -22.00 -4.64
CA SER A 286 -13.28 -22.17 -5.65
C SER A 286 -14.52 -21.34 -5.34
N ARG A 287 -15.21 -20.86 -6.39
CA ARG A 287 -16.46 -20.10 -6.23
C ARG A 287 -17.57 -20.94 -5.59
N LYS A 288 -17.66 -22.22 -5.95
CA LYS A 288 -18.61 -23.21 -5.42
C LYS A 288 -17.87 -24.36 -4.74
N PRO A 289 -18.52 -25.14 -3.85
CA PRO A 289 -17.88 -26.28 -3.20
C PRO A 289 -17.20 -27.19 -4.22
N MET A 290 -15.96 -27.58 -3.95
CA MET A 290 -15.17 -28.37 -4.89
C MET A 290 -15.82 -29.75 -5.09
N PRO A 291 -16.05 -30.16 -6.36
CA PRO A 291 -16.58 -31.47 -6.66
C PRO A 291 -15.48 -32.53 -6.46
N VAL A 292 -15.89 -33.78 -6.19
CA VAL A 292 -14.96 -34.88 -5.85
C VAL A 292 -13.94 -35.11 -6.97
N GLU A 293 -14.36 -35.01 -8.22
CA GLU A 293 -13.49 -35.19 -9.40
C GLU A 293 -12.36 -34.14 -9.46
N LEU A 294 -12.61 -32.92 -8.94
CA LEU A 294 -11.57 -31.89 -8.81
C LEU A 294 -10.56 -32.27 -7.74
N LEU A 295 -11.01 -32.81 -6.62
CA LEU A 295 -10.17 -33.23 -5.49
C LEU A 295 -9.29 -34.44 -5.86
N GLU A 296 -9.85 -35.42 -6.56
CA GLU A 296 -9.10 -36.59 -7.06
C GLU A 296 -7.98 -36.14 -8.02
N ARG A 297 -8.30 -35.25 -8.96
CA ARG A 297 -7.30 -34.69 -9.87
C ARG A 297 -6.25 -33.87 -9.14
N ALA A 298 -6.63 -33.13 -8.10
CA ALA A 298 -5.69 -32.39 -7.26
C ALA A 298 -4.74 -33.32 -6.51
N GLY A 299 -5.26 -34.42 -5.93
CA GLY A 299 -4.43 -35.43 -5.27
C GLY A 299 -3.43 -36.09 -6.21
N LEU A 300 -3.88 -36.47 -7.42
CA LEU A 300 -3.00 -37.04 -8.46
C LEU A 300 -1.94 -36.03 -8.92
N ALA A 301 -2.33 -34.78 -9.15
CA ALA A 301 -1.40 -33.71 -9.54
C ALA A 301 -0.36 -33.45 -8.45
N ALA A 302 -0.79 -33.41 -7.19
CA ALA A 302 0.09 -33.19 -6.05
C ALA A 302 1.11 -34.32 -5.90
N SER A 303 0.66 -35.57 -5.94
CA SER A 303 1.53 -36.75 -5.86
C SER A 303 2.54 -36.82 -7.01
N LYS A 304 2.11 -36.53 -8.24
CA LYS A 304 2.99 -36.54 -9.42
C LYS A 304 4.00 -35.38 -9.42
N GLY A 305 3.58 -34.21 -8.93
CA GLY A 305 4.42 -33.00 -8.88
C GLY A 305 5.31 -32.89 -7.65
N GLY A 306 5.19 -33.82 -6.69
CA GLY A 306 5.95 -33.75 -5.43
C GLY A 306 5.49 -32.63 -4.49
N PHE A 307 4.24 -32.17 -4.63
CA PHE A 307 3.67 -31.15 -3.75
C PHE A 307 3.19 -31.75 -2.43
N GLU A 308 3.43 -31.04 -1.33
CA GLU A 308 2.81 -31.35 -0.06
C GLU A 308 1.38 -30.77 -0.05
N ILE A 309 0.38 -31.60 0.26
CA ILE A 309 -0.99 -31.13 0.47
C ILE A 309 -1.10 -30.66 1.92
N VAL A 310 -1.05 -29.34 2.11
CA VAL A 310 -1.17 -28.70 3.43
C VAL A 310 -2.62 -28.68 3.91
N TYR A 311 -3.55 -28.54 2.97
CA TYR A 311 -4.98 -28.66 3.20
C TYR A 311 -5.71 -29.05 1.91
N MET A 312 -6.66 -29.99 2.00
CA MET A 312 -7.60 -30.31 0.93
C MET A 312 -8.92 -30.78 1.55
N PRO A 313 -10.10 -30.44 0.97
CA PRO A 313 -11.38 -30.86 1.52
C PRO A 313 -11.47 -32.39 1.63
N GLY A 314 -11.99 -32.89 2.75
CA GLY A 314 -12.05 -34.33 3.03
C GLY A 314 -10.75 -34.93 3.56
N GLN A 315 -9.65 -34.18 3.55
CA GLN A 315 -8.44 -34.50 4.30
C GLN A 315 -8.41 -33.62 5.55
N ALA A 316 -8.12 -34.21 6.71
CA ALA A 316 -7.98 -33.48 7.97
C ALA A 316 -6.53 -33.60 8.47
N PRO A 317 -5.54 -33.03 7.75
CA PRO A 317 -4.17 -33.06 8.23
C PRO A 317 -4.05 -32.18 9.48
N ASP A 318 -3.16 -32.55 10.40
CA ASP A 318 -2.90 -31.76 11.61
C ASP A 318 -2.07 -30.52 11.27
N THR A 319 -2.73 -29.52 10.68
CA THR A 319 -2.12 -28.25 10.27
C THR A 319 -2.91 -27.05 10.79
N PRO A 320 -2.26 -25.89 11.01
CA PRO A 320 -2.95 -24.65 11.34
C PRO A 320 -4.04 -24.25 10.32
N PHE A 321 -3.91 -24.68 9.06
CA PHE A 321 -4.89 -24.44 8.00
C PHE A 321 -6.18 -25.23 8.25
N ALA A 322 -6.07 -26.54 8.53
CA ALA A 322 -7.22 -27.37 8.89
C ALA A 322 -7.84 -26.91 10.21
N GLY A 323 -7.00 -26.63 11.21
CA GLY A 323 -7.43 -26.10 12.51
C GLY A 323 -8.26 -24.83 12.38
N PHE A 324 -7.86 -23.89 11.52
CA PHE A 324 -8.60 -22.66 11.27
C PHE A 324 -9.88 -22.87 10.45
N LEU A 325 -9.82 -23.62 9.34
CA LEU A 325 -10.97 -23.81 8.45
C LEU A 325 -12.10 -24.61 9.11
N LEU A 326 -11.74 -25.62 9.90
CA LEU A 326 -12.66 -26.51 10.59
C LEU A 326 -13.04 -26.02 12.01
N ALA A 327 -12.45 -24.92 12.49
CA ALA A 327 -12.77 -24.35 13.79
C ALA A 327 -14.26 -24.00 13.91
N LYS A 328 -14.88 -24.46 15.00
CA LYS A 328 -16.24 -24.03 15.39
C LYS A 328 -16.28 -22.54 15.71
N ASP A 329 -15.23 -22.04 16.37
CA ASP A 329 -15.03 -20.63 16.67
C ASP A 329 -13.69 -20.15 16.05
N PRO A 330 -13.73 -19.63 14.81
CA PRO A 330 -12.54 -19.09 14.15
C PRO A 330 -11.97 -17.86 14.87
N SER A 331 -12.79 -17.09 15.58
CA SER A 331 -12.32 -15.90 16.29
C SER A 331 -11.39 -16.29 17.45
N ALA A 332 -11.76 -17.32 18.21
CA ALA A 332 -10.91 -17.88 19.25
C ALA A 332 -9.57 -18.42 18.70
N PHE A 333 -9.58 -19.06 17.52
CA PHE A 333 -8.35 -19.48 16.84
C PHE A 333 -7.45 -18.26 16.55
N LEU A 334 -8.00 -17.22 15.91
CA LEU A 334 -7.25 -16.03 15.53
C LEU A 334 -6.63 -15.30 16.74
N ASP A 335 -7.36 -15.20 17.85
CA ASP A 335 -6.89 -14.51 19.06
C ASP A 335 -5.76 -15.27 19.78
N SER A 336 -5.80 -16.61 19.73
CA SER A 336 -4.79 -17.48 20.34
C SER A 336 -3.54 -17.68 19.48
N TYR A 337 -3.62 -17.40 18.18
CA TYR A 337 -2.53 -17.66 17.25
C TYR A 337 -1.35 -16.68 17.46
N PRO A 338 -0.09 -17.12 17.31
CA PRO A 338 1.08 -16.28 17.59
C PRO A 338 1.22 -15.03 16.69
N TYR A 339 0.57 -15.02 15.53
CA TYR A 339 0.62 -13.92 14.55
C TYR A 339 -0.78 -13.38 14.25
N ASP A 340 -0.89 -12.09 13.90
CA ASP A 340 -2.14 -11.52 13.38
C ASP A 340 -2.40 -12.00 11.95
N VAL A 341 -3.12 -13.12 11.85
CA VAL A 341 -3.63 -13.69 10.58
C VAL A 341 -5.12 -13.36 10.37
N SER A 342 -5.65 -12.36 11.08
CA SER A 342 -7.04 -11.91 10.92
C SER A 342 -7.27 -11.33 9.51
N PRO A 343 -8.50 -11.48 8.97
CA PRO A 343 -8.83 -10.92 7.67
C PRO A 343 -8.76 -9.39 7.72
N VAL A 344 -8.17 -8.78 6.69
CA VAL A 344 -8.03 -7.33 6.57
C VAL A 344 -9.09 -6.75 5.62
N PRO A 345 -9.81 -5.68 6.02
CA PRO A 345 -10.71 -4.96 5.14
C PRO A 345 -9.99 -3.84 4.36
N ASP A 346 -10.67 -3.26 3.36
CA ASP A 346 -10.22 -2.03 2.66
C ASP A 346 -9.97 -0.83 3.58
N ASP A 347 -10.60 -0.81 4.77
CA ASP A 347 -10.33 0.23 5.75
C ASP A 347 -8.98 0.05 6.44
N ARG A 348 -8.37 -1.13 6.37
CA ARG A 348 -7.08 -1.47 6.99
C ARG A 348 -6.28 -2.39 6.03
N PRO A 349 -5.85 -1.91 4.84
CA PRO A 349 -5.28 -2.74 3.77
C PRO A 349 -3.80 -3.11 4.02
N PHE A 350 -3.48 -3.64 5.21
CA PHE A 350 -2.11 -3.88 5.69
C PHE A 350 -1.83 -5.37 5.87
N PHE A 351 -1.96 -6.15 4.79
CA PHE A 351 -1.88 -7.62 4.80
C PHE A 351 -0.56 -8.19 5.35
N PHE A 352 0.57 -7.55 5.06
CA PHE A 352 1.89 -8.04 5.49
C PHE A 352 2.22 -7.77 6.97
N TYR A 353 1.42 -6.95 7.65
CA TYR A 353 1.63 -6.59 9.04
C TYR A 353 1.03 -7.69 9.93
N THR A 354 1.80 -8.76 10.15
CA THR A 354 1.38 -9.96 10.91
C THR A 354 1.99 -10.03 12.31
N VAL A 355 3.08 -9.31 12.57
CA VAL A 355 3.66 -9.20 13.92
C VAL A 355 2.83 -8.25 14.77
N GLN A 356 2.40 -8.74 15.93
CA GLN A 356 1.65 -7.96 16.90
C GLN A 356 2.58 -7.03 17.71
N PRO A 357 2.12 -5.86 18.17
CA PRO A 357 2.93 -4.94 18.98
C PRO A 357 3.60 -5.58 20.20
N ARG A 358 2.93 -6.54 20.84
CA ARG A 358 3.43 -7.25 22.02
C ARG A 358 4.65 -8.14 21.72
N ASP A 359 4.78 -8.61 20.47
CA ASP A 359 5.75 -9.61 20.06
C ASP A 359 6.94 -9.02 19.27
N VAL A 360 6.96 -7.69 19.06
CA VAL A 360 8.00 -6.98 18.28
C VAL A 360 9.41 -7.23 18.83
N TRP A 361 9.56 -7.29 20.17
CA TRP A 361 10.85 -7.54 20.80
C TRP A 361 11.31 -9.00 20.66
N GLY A 362 10.38 -9.96 20.78
CA GLY A 362 10.62 -11.38 20.53
C GLY A 362 11.00 -11.64 19.08
N PHE A 363 10.30 -11.01 18.13
CA PHE A 363 10.63 -11.12 16.70
C PHE A 363 12.04 -10.60 16.40
N LYS A 364 12.42 -9.42 16.91
CA LYS A 364 13.75 -8.82 16.65
C LYS A 364 14.91 -9.66 17.22
N SER A 365 14.67 -10.42 18.28
CA SER A 365 15.68 -11.24 18.95
C SER A 365 15.78 -12.67 18.40
N THR A 366 14.69 -13.23 17.87
CA THR A 366 14.60 -14.66 17.54
C THR A 366 14.50 -14.96 16.04
N ALA A 367 14.09 -14.00 15.22
CA ALA A 367 13.89 -14.24 13.79
C ALA A 367 15.23 -14.32 13.02
N ALA A 368 15.35 -15.32 12.15
CA ALA A 368 16.52 -15.51 11.28
C ALA A 368 16.63 -14.34 10.28
N ARG A 369 17.73 -13.58 10.36
CA ARG A 369 17.94 -12.34 9.59
C ARG A 369 17.94 -12.53 8.06
N ASP A 370 18.18 -13.74 7.59
CA ASP A 370 18.24 -14.11 6.17
C ASP A 370 16.93 -14.75 5.63
N SER A 371 15.85 -14.75 6.41
CA SER A 371 14.54 -15.26 5.96
C SER A 371 13.71 -14.18 5.24
N ALA A 372 12.83 -14.59 4.30
CA ALA A 372 11.84 -13.67 3.73
C ALA A 372 10.94 -13.09 4.82
N ASP A 373 10.61 -13.91 5.82
CA ASP A 373 9.83 -13.50 6.98
C ASP A 373 10.44 -12.32 7.74
N PHE A 374 11.75 -12.39 8.04
CA PHE A 374 12.45 -11.30 8.72
C PHE A 374 12.34 -10.00 7.93
N LYS A 375 12.55 -10.07 6.61
CA LYS A 375 12.49 -8.90 5.72
C LYS A 375 11.09 -8.30 5.63
N ILE A 376 10.04 -9.13 5.53
CA ILE A 376 8.63 -8.67 5.45
C ILE A 376 8.24 -7.97 6.74
N ASN A 377 8.48 -8.62 7.88
CA ASN A 377 8.02 -8.14 9.16
C ASN A 377 8.95 -7.07 9.78
N LEU A 378 10.11 -6.77 9.17
CA LEU A 378 10.99 -5.64 9.56
C LEU A 378 10.30 -4.28 9.46
N ALA A 379 9.24 -4.16 8.64
CA ALA A 379 8.46 -2.93 8.51
C ALA A 379 7.86 -2.47 9.86
N VAL A 380 7.42 -3.41 10.71
CA VAL A 380 6.83 -3.10 12.02
C VAL A 380 7.86 -2.50 12.99
N PRO A 381 9.01 -3.17 13.30
CA PRO A 381 10.07 -2.55 14.10
C PRO A 381 10.58 -1.22 13.51
N THR A 382 10.64 -1.12 12.18
CA THR A 382 11.08 0.11 11.49
C THR A 382 10.08 1.24 11.70
N LEU A 383 8.77 0.97 11.66
CA LEU A 383 7.73 1.94 11.97
C LEU A 383 7.83 2.43 13.42
N PHE A 384 7.98 1.53 14.40
CA PHE A 384 8.19 1.92 15.80
C PHE A 384 9.47 2.76 15.97
N SER A 385 10.54 2.38 15.28
CA SER A 385 11.80 3.14 15.28
C SER A 385 11.61 4.52 14.66
N LEU A 386 10.88 4.63 13.55
CA LEU A 386 10.56 5.89 12.89
C LEU A 386 9.73 6.80 13.80
N VAL A 387 8.64 6.29 14.39
CA VAL A 387 7.82 7.05 15.34
C VAL A 387 8.65 7.49 16.55
N SER A 388 9.53 6.63 17.06
CA SER A 388 10.43 6.95 18.17
C SER A 388 11.45 8.04 17.80
N VAL A 389 12.06 7.94 16.62
CA VAL A 389 13.01 8.94 16.10
C VAL A 389 12.29 10.26 15.82
N SER A 390 11.09 10.24 15.24
CA SER A 390 10.26 11.44 15.03
C SER A 390 9.87 12.09 16.35
N LEU A 391 9.53 11.30 17.37
CA LEU A 391 9.25 11.77 18.72
C LEU A 391 10.48 12.43 19.34
N LEU A 392 11.62 11.74 19.30
CA LEU A 392 12.88 12.26 19.80
C LEU A 392 13.28 13.56 19.08
N ALA A 393 13.25 13.57 17.75
CA ALA A 393 13.58 14.73 16.94
C ALA A 393 12.66 15.92 17.25
N THR A 394 11.37 15.67 17.48
CA THR A 394 10.41 16.69 17.89
C THR A 394 10.73 17.23 19.29
N VAL A 395 10.96 16.35 20.27
CA VAL A 395 11.35 16.75 21.63
C VAL A 395 12.63 17.57 21.61
N VAL A 396 13.66 17.12 20.89
CA VAL A 396 14.93 17.82 20.72
C VAL A 396 14.70 19.19 20.08
N THR A 397 13.94 19.26 18.99
CA THR A 397 13.67 20.54 18.29
C THR A 397 12.92 21.53 19.17
N LEU A 398 12.00 21.06 20.02
CA LEU A 398 11.27 21.91 20.97
C LEU A 398 12.10 22.27 22.22
N ALA A 399 13.04 21.42 22.63
CA ALA A 399 13.90 21.64 23.80
C ALA A 399 15.16 22.47 23.48
N LEU A 400 15.65 22.47 22.25
CA LEU A 400 16.89 23.16 21.86
C LEU A 400 16.81 24.69 22.07
N PRO A 401 15.74 25.40 21.64
CA PRO A 401 15.63 26.84 21.85
C PRO A 401 15.61 27.29 23.33
N PRO A 402 14.90 26.62 24.26
CA PRO A 402 14.98 26.99 25.67
C PRO A 402 16.35 26.69 26.29
N LEU A 403 16.99 25.60 25.88
CA LEU A 403 18.29 25.18 26.43
C LEU A 403 19.47 26.05 25.93
N LEU A 404 19.48 26.43 24.65
CA LEU A 404 20.59 27.19 24.05
C LEU A 404 20.36 28.71 24.03
N LEU A 405 19.12 29.15 23.81
CA LEU A 405 18.80 30.57 23.59
C LEU A 405 18.10 31.21 24.79
N GLY A 406 17.87 30.46 25.88
CA GLY A 406 17.11 30.93 27.05
C GLY A 406 15.64 31.26 26.77
N SER A 407 15.13 30.90 25.59
CA SER A 407 13.76 31.17 25.17
C SER A 407 12.78 30.25 25.91
N ARG A 408 12.20 30.71 27.02
CA ARG A 408 11.30 29.88 27.84
C ARG A 408 9.87 29.90 27.29
N LEU A 409 9.13 28.82 27.59
CA LEU A 409 7.69 28.79 27.36
C LEU A 409 7.01 29.94 28.11
N PRO A 410 5.92 30.50 27.57
CA PRO A 410 5.22 31.63 28.17
C PRO A 410 4.67 31.25 29.55
N ASN A 411 4.99 32.01 30.60
CA ASN A 411 4.49 31.76 31.95
C ASN A 411 3.12 32.44 32.25
N LYS A 412 2.46 32.99 31.21
CA LYS A 412 1.16 33.65 31.35
C LYS A 412 0.06 32.60 31.49
N LYS A 413 -0.72 32.67 32.58
CA LYS A 413 -1.82 31.72 32.86
C LYS A 413 -2.75 31.56 31.64
N GLY A 414 -3.00 30.32 31.23
CA GLY A 414 -3.86 29.95 30.10
C GLY A 414 -3.15 29.88 28.74
N VAL A 415 -2.03 30.59 28.54
CA VAL A 415 -1.31 30.60 27.26
C VAL A 415 -0.67 29.24 26.92
N PRO A 416 0.03 28.53 27.83
CA PRO A 416 0.55 27.19 27.54
C PRO A 416 -0.54 26.20 27.15
N PHE A 417 -1.71 26.29 27.79
CA PHE A 417 -2.84 25.43 27.47
C PHE A 417 -3.46 25.77 26.10
N PHE A 418 -3.53 27.06 25.75
CA PHE A 418 -3.92 27.48 24.41
C PHE A 418 -2.91 27.04 23.34
N LEU A 419 -1.63 26.89 23.65
CA LEU A 419 -0.66 26.38 22.66
C LEU A 419 -0.95 24.93 22.23
N LEU A 420 -1.64 24.12 23.04
CA LEU A 420 -2.12 22.78 22.65
C LEU A 420 -3.10 22.84 21.46
N TYR A 421 -3.81 23.96 21.28
CA TYR A 421 -4.62 24.22 20.09
C TYR A 421 -3.82 23.99 18.80
N PHE A 422 -2.61 24.56 18.71
CA PHE A 422 -1.78 24.48 17.52
C PHE A 422 -1.17 23.10 17.29
N VAL A 423 -0.92 22.36 18.38
CA VAL A 423 -0.52 20.95 18.34
C VAL A 423 -1.65 20.10 17.75
N CYS A 424 -2.88 20.31 18.23
CA CYS A 424 -4.05 19.59 17.72
C CYS A 424 -4.35 19.92 16.25
N LEU A 425 -4.20 21.18 15.84
CA LEU A 425 -4.37 21.56 14.43
C LEU A 425 -3.32 20.89 13.53
N GLY A 426 -2.05 20.87 13.92
CA GLY A 426 -0.98 20.32 13.08
C GLY A 426 -1.06 18.81 12.95
N ALA A 427 -1.19 18.12 14.09
CA ALA A 427 -1.42 16.68 14.10
C ALA A 427 -2.73 16.31 13.38
N GLY A 428 -3.85 16.98 13.70
CA GLY A 428 -5.16 16.69 13.11
C GLY A 428 -5.17 16.87 11.59
N TYR A 429 -4.57 17.95 11.08
CA TYR A 429 -4.48 18.20 9.64
C TYR A 429 -3.75 17.07 8.91
N ILE A 430 -2.58 16.65 9.42
CA ILE A 430 -1.77 15.60 8.80
C ILE A 430 -2.42 14.22 8.93
N LEU A 431 -3.03 13.88 10.08
CA LEU A 431 -3.79 12.61 10.22
C LEU A 431 -4.89 12.50 9.17
N ILE A 432 -5.66 13.58 8.97
CA ILE A 432 -6.73 13.62 7.99
C ILE A 432 -6.17 13.53 6.57
N GLN A 433 -5.16 14.33 6.26
CA GLN A 433 -4.55 14.37 4.93
C GLN A 433 -3.97 13.01 4.54
N VAL A 434 -3.18 12.38 5.42
CA VAL A 434 -2.58 11.06 5.15
C VAL A 434 -3.68 10.00 5.01
N GLY A 435 -4.66 9.97 5.91
CA GLY A 435 -5.78 9.01 5.82
C GLY A 435 -6.60 9.13 4.53
N LEU A 436 -6.78 10.36 4.01
CA LEU A 436 -7.44 10.61 2.73
C LEU A 436 -6.60 10.18 1.53
N ILE A 437 -5.30 10.52 1.51
CA ILE A 437 -4.37 10.10 0.45
C ILE A 437 -4.47 8.58 0.28
N GLN A 438 -4.33 7.86 1.39
CA GLN A 438 -4.39 6.41 1.48
C GLN A 438 -5.72 5.84 0.93
N LYS A 439 -6.87 6.23 1.50
CA LYS A 439 -8.18 5.76 1.01
C LYS A 439 -8.40 6.01 -0.49
N LEU A 440 -7.92 7.13 -1.01
CA LEU A 440 -8.15 7.53 -2.40
C LEU A 440 -7.14 6.93 -3.39
N VAL A 441 -6.11 6.21 -2.92
CA VAL A 441 -5.25 5.39 -3.79
C VAL A 441 -6.09 4.38 -4.57
N LEU A 442 -6.98 3.65 -3.89
CA LEU A 442 -7.88 2.67 -4.52
C LEU A 442 -8.81 3.34 -5.55
N PHE A 443 -9.24 4.57 -5.28
CA PHE A 443 -10.14 5.28 -6.19
C PHE A 443 -9.42 5.83 -7.41
N LEU A 444 -8.22 6.37 -7.26
CA LEU A 444 -7.44 6.98 -8.35
C LEU A 444 -6.56 5.97 -9.08
N GLY A 445 -6.42 4.74 -8.55
CA GLY A 445 -5.66 3.64 -9.15
C GLY A 445 -4.14 3.79 -9.10
N HIS A 446 -3.62 4.88 -8.50
CA HIS A 446 -2.18 5.13 -8.41
C HIS A 446 -1.83 6.02 -7.20
N PRO A 447 -0.84 5.64 -6.37
CA PRO A 447 -0.37 6.46 -5.24
C PRO A 447 0.05 7.89 -5.61
N THR A 448 0.76 8.08 -6.73
CA THR A 448 1.24 9.40 -7.18
C THR A 448 0.08 10.34 -7.53
N TYR A 449 -0.97 9.82 -8.17
CA TYR A 449 -2.17 10.60 -8.44
C TYR A 449 -2.90 10.95 -7.15
N ALA A 450 -3.06 10.00 -6.23
CA ALA A 450 -3.68 10.26 -4.93
C ALA A 450 -2.92 11.33 -4.15
N LEU A 451 -1.60 11.19 -4.03
CA LEU A 451 -0.75 12.17 -3.35
C LEU A 451 -0.89 13.56 -3.98
N THR A 452 -0.75 13.66 -5.30
CA THR A 452 -0.77 14.95 -6.02
C THR A 452 -2.14 15.62 -5.92
N VAL A 453 -3.21 14.89 -6.23
CA VAL A 453 -4.57 15.44 -6.28
C VAL A 453 -5.04 15.83 -4.88
N VAL A 454 -4.82 14.98 -3.87
CA VAL A 454 -5.25 15.25 -2.50
C VAL A 454 -4.48 16.42 -1.90
N ILE A 455 -3.15 16.44 -2.00
CA ILE A 455 -2.33 17.54 -1.47
C ILE A 455 -2.70 18.85 -2.16
N PHE A 456 -2.74 18.86 -3.51
CA PHE A 456 -3.10 20.06 -4.26
C PHE A 456 -4.48 20.59 -3.85
N SER A 457 -5.49 19.74 -3.82
CA SER A 457 -6.86 20.13 -3.49
C SER A 457 -6.99 20.65 -2.06
N MET A 458 -6.34 19.98 -1.10
CA MET A 458 -6.34 20.42 0.31
C MET A 458 -5.60 21.74 0.49
N LEU A 459 -4.44 21.94 -0.14
CA LEU A 459 -3.68 23.19 -0.04
C LEU A 459 -4.43 24.37 -0.66
N VAL A 460 -5.02 24.19 -1.85
CA VAL A 460 -5.82 25.25 -2.49
C VAL A 460 -7.05 25.59 -1.65
N SER A 461 -7.80 24.57 -1.22
CA SER A 461 -9.02 24.77 -0.44
C SER A 461 -8.75 25.37 0.94
N SER A 462 -7.71 24.90 1.63
CA SER A 462 -7.29 25.47 2.93
C SER A 462 -6.72 26.88 2.79
N GLY A 463 -6.10 27.21 1.66
CA GLY A 463 -5.74 28.59 1.31
C GLY A 463 -6.95 29.51 1.23
N PHE A 464 -8.03 29.08 0.56
CA PHE A 464 -9.29 29.82 0.55
C PHE A 464 -9.91 29.92 1.95
N GLY A 465 -9.95 28.84 2.72
CA GLY A 465 -10.41 28.86 4.11
C GLY A 465 -9.64 29.86 4.98
N SER A 466 -8.32 29.88 4.82
CA SER A 466 -7.44 30.83 5.51
C SER A 466 -7.73 32.28 5.12
N PHE A 467 -7.96 32.55 3.82
CA PHE A 467 -8.31 33.88 3.32
C PHE A 467 -9.62 34.41 3.90
N PHE A 468 -10.67 33.56 3.98
CA PHE A 468 -11.97 33.95 4.53
C PHE A 468 -12.04 33.92 6.06
N SER A 469 -11.02 33.40 6.75
CA SER A 469 -11.01 33.22 8.20
C SER A 469 -11.36 34.49 9.00
N ARG A 470 -10.85 35.66 8.59
CA ARG A 470 -11.15 36.95 9.25
C ARG A 470 -12.63 37.32 9.16
N ARG A 471 -13.29 37.04 8.02
CA ARG A 471 -14.72 37.31 7.83
C ARG A 471 -15.59 36.31 8.60
N ILE A 472 -15.20 35.04 8.60
CA ILE A 472 -15.96 33.96 9.24
C ILE A 472 -15.90 34.09 10.77
N VAL A 473 -14.69 34.22 11.34
CA VAL A 473 -14.50 34.20 12.79
C VAL A 473 -14.61 35.58 13.42
N SER A 474 -14.16 36.64 12.73
CA SER A 474 -14.26 38.04 13.19
C SER A 474 -13.79 38.27 14.64
N LEU A 475 -12.72 37.58 15.07
CA LEU A 475 -12.18 37.59 16.45
C LEU A 475 -13.14 37.09 17.54
N GLU A 476 -14.30 36.51 17.19
CA GLU A 476 -15.24 35.97 18.16
C GLU A 476 -14.92 34.51 18.50
N ASP A 477 -14.65 34.25 19.78
CA ASP A 477 -14.38 32.89 20.29
C ASP A 477 -15.51 31.90 19.96
N ARG A 478 -16.77 32.34 19.98
CA ARG A 478 -17.92 31.50 19.63
C ARG A 478 -17.86 31.04 18.17
N ARG A 479 -17.51 31.93 17.25
CA ARG A 479 -17.41 31.60 15.82
C ARG A 479 -16.20 30.70 15.55
N LEU A 480 -15.10 30.87 16.29
CA LEU A 480 -13.96 29.95 16.23
C LEU A 480 -14.35 28.55 16.68
N MET A 481 -15.10 28.43 17.79
CA MET A 481 -15.62 27.13 18.25
C MET A 481 -16.54 26.49 17.22
N LEU A 482 -17.43 27.27 16.60
CA LEU A 482 -18.31 26.78 15.53
C LEU A 482 -17.52 26.32 14.30
N ALA A 483 -16.44 27.03 13.93
CA ALA A 483 -15.57 26.61 12.83
C ALA A 483 -14.88 25.27 13.14
N LEU A 484 -14.36 25.07 14.35
CA LEU A 484 -13.74 23.81 14.78
C LEU A 484 -14.75 22.66 14.84
N ALA A 485 -15.95 22.90 15.35
CA ALA A 485 -17.05 21.93 15.32
C ALA A 485 -17.46 21.59 13.88
N GLY A 486 -17.50 22.59 12.99
CA GLY A 486 -17.75 22.41 11.56
C GLY A 486 -16.69 21.54 10.89
N VAL A 487 -15.40 21.73 11.21
CA VAL A 487 -14.33 20.83 10.75
C VAL A 487 -14.59 19.40 11.20
N ALA A 488 -14.81 19.19 12.50
CA ALA A 488 -15.04 17.86 13.04
C ALA A 488 -16.25 17.18 12.39
N ALA A 489 -17.35 17.91 12.17
CA ALA A 489 -18.55 17.42 11.51
C ALA A 489 -18.30 17.04 10.03
N VAL A 490 -17.65 17.91 9.26
CA VAL A 490 -17.36 17.67 7.84
C VAL A 490 -16.37 16.51 7.67
N VAL A 491 -15.33 16.42 8.50
CA VAL A 491 -14.36 15.32 8.46
C VAL A 491 -15.02 14.01 8.89
N THR A 492 -15.90 14.02 9.88
CA THR A 492 -16.67 12.83 10.29
C THR A 492 -17.56 12.37 9.13
N LEU A 493 -18.32 13.28 8.50
CA LEU A 493 -19.12 12.97 7.33
C LEU A 493 -18.26 12.37 6.20
N LEU A 494 -17.11 12.98 5.93
CA LEU A 494 -16.15 12.52 4.93
C LEU A 494 -15.65 11.09 5.25
N ALA A 495 -15.35 10.79 6.51
CA ALA A 495 -14.87 9.48 6.94
C ALA A 495 -15.87 8.35 6.62
N PHE A 496 -17.18 8.63 6.64
CA PHE A 496 -18.22 7.67 6.25
C PHE A 496 -18.59 7.73 4.77
N ALA A 497 -18.49 8.90 4.13
CA ALA A 497 -18.90 9.10 2.74
C ALA A 497 -17.87 8.57 1.71
N VAL A 498 -16.57 8.59 2.02
CA VAL A 498 -15.52 8.21 1.08
C VAL A 498 -15.71 6.78 0.54
N SER A 499 -15.86 5.78 1.40
CA SER A 499 -15.93 4.37 0.97
C SER A 499 -17.12 4.08 0.02
N PRO A 500 -18.36 4.51 0.31
CA PRO A 500 -19.48 4.38 -0.64
C PRO A 500 -19.23 5.06 -1.99
N ILE A 501 -18.64 6.26 -1.99
CA ILE A 501 -18.34 7.01 -3.23
C ILE A 501 -17.30 6.28 -4.07
N ILE A 502 -16.25 5.76 -3.43
CA ILE A 502 -15.24 4.93 -4.11
C ILE A 502 -15.91 3.73 -4.76
N ASN A 503 -16.86 3.10 -4.06
CA ASN A 503 -17.59 1.95 -4.56
C ASN A 503 -18.49 2.24 -5.75
N ALA A 504 -19.28 3.31 -5.67
CA ALA A 504 -20.15 3.72 -6.77
C ALA A 504 -19.37 4.26 -7.98
N GLY A 505 -18.23 4.90 -7.75
CA GLY A 505 -17.45 5.57 -8.79
C GLY A 505 -16.33 4.74 -9.43
N ALA A 506 -16.17 3.46 -9.08
CA ALA A 506 -15.04 2.65 -9.52
C ALA A 506 -14.94 2.49 -11.06
N ALA A 507 -16.07 2.47 -11.75
CA ALA A 507 -16.13 2.36 -13.21
C ALA A 507 -15.87 3.69 -13.94
N LEU A 508 -15.76 4.82 -13.23
CA LEU A 508 -15.61 6.14 -13.85
C LEU A 508 -14.22 6.31 -14.47
N PRO A 509 -14.11 7.03 -15.61
CA PRO A 509 -12.82 7.41 -16.18
C PRO A 509 -11.96 8.21 -15.19
N LEU A 510 -10.64 8.08 -15.30
CA LEU A 510 -9.70 8.72 -14.38
C LEU A 510 -9.91 10.24 -14.19
N PRO A 511 -10.14 11.06 -15.25
CA PRO A 511 -10.37 12.49 -15.07
C PRO A 511 -11.60 12.81 -14.20
N VAL A 512 -12.65 12.00 -14.32
CA VAL A 512 -13.88 12.15 -13.51
C VAL A 512 -13.61 11.76 -12.06
N ARG A 513 -12.87 10.67 -11.82
CA ARG A 513 -12.45 10.26 -10.47
C ARG A 513 -11.60 11.33 -9.78
N MET A 514 -10.70 11.98 -10.53
CA MET A 514 -9.93 13.13 -10.05
C MET A 514 -10.85 14.29 -9.65
N LEU A 515 -11.80 14.69 -10.50
CA LEU A 515 -12.74 15.77 -10.21
C LEU A 515 -13.62 15.46 -8.97
N VAL A 516 -14.16 14.25 -8.88
CA VAL A 516 -14.93 13.78 -7.71
C VAL A 516 -14.09 13.87 -6.44
N THR A 517 -12.81 13.48 -6.52
CA THR A 517 -11.87 13.60 -5.39
C THR A 517 -11.69 15.05 -4.94
N VAL A 518 -11.48 15.98 -5.87
CA VAL A 518 -11.35 17.41 -5.56
C VAL A 518 -12.61 17.93 -4.85
N LEU A 519 -13.79 17.66 -5.42
CA LEU A 519 -15.07 18.13 -4.89
C LEU A 519 -15.38 17.53 -3.52
N LEU A 520 -15.01 16.27 -3.29
CA LEU A 520 -15.22 15.57 -2.02
C LEU A 520 -14.37 16.16 -0.89
N ILE A 521 -13.12 16.54 -1.17
CA ILE A 521 -12.16 17.00 -0.16
C ILE A 521 -12.22 18.51 0.06
N ALA A 522 -12.59 19.29 -0.97
CA ALA A 522 -12.58 20.75 -0.90
C ALA A 522 -13.34 21.34 0.31
N PRO A 523 -14.54 20.85 0.70
CA PRO A 523 -15.24 21.35 1.88
C PRO A 523 -14.44 21.14 3.18
N ALA A 524 -13.84 19.96 3.35
CA ALA A 524 -13.00 19.65 4.51
C ALA A 524 -11.73 20.52 4.51
N GLY A 525 -11.04 20.62 3.37
CA GLY A 525 -9.84 21.45 3.22
C GLY A 525 -10.13 22.93 3.52
N PHE A 526 -11.23 23.47 3.01
CA PHE A 526 -11.69 24.83 3.30
C PHE A 526 -11.95 25.03 4.79
N ALA A 527 -12.76 24.16 5.41
CA ALA A 527 -13.09 24.26 6.82
C ALA A 527 -11.82 24.18 7.69
N MET A 528 -10.90 23.27 7.37
CA MET A 528 -9.63 23.08 8.09
C MET A 528 -8.65 24.25 7.94
N GLY A 529 -8.78 25.06 6.89
CA GLY A 529 -7.97 26.27 6.67
C GLY A 529 -8.35 27.46 7.55
N VAL A 530 -9.59 27.53 8.04
CA VAL A 530 -10.11 28.65 8.85
C VAL A 530 -9.42 28.80 10.23
N PRO A 531 -9.24 27.72 11.03
CA PRO A 531 -8.90 27.85 12.44
C PRO A 531 -7.47 28.32 12.70
N PHE A 532 -6.50 27.98 11.84
CA PHE A 532 -5.10 28.33 12.07
C PHE A 532 -4.85 29.85 12.10
N PRO A 533 -5.17 30.64 11.06
CA PRO A 533 -5.02 32.09 11.09
C PRO A 533 -5.89 32.76 12.16
N ALA A 534 -7.11 32.26 12.40
CA ALA A 534 -7.99 32.80 13.43
C ALA A 534 -7.41 32.63 14.85
N GLY A 535 -6.86 31.45 15.15
CA GLY A 535 -6.16 31.18 16.42
C GLY A 535 -4.89 32.01 16.55
N LEU A 536 -4.18 32.26 15.45
CA LEU A 536 -2.98 33.10 15.44
C LEU A 536 -3.30 34.55 15.79
N THR A 537 -4.33 35.14 15.18
CA THR A 537 -4.74 36.52 15.49
C THR A 537 -5.26 36.64 16.93
N ARG A 538 -5.96 35.63 17.44
CA ARG A 538 -6.33 35.57 18.86
C ARG A 538 -5.11 35.53 19.78
N LEU A 539 -4.10 34.72 19.44
CA LEU A 539 -2.88 34.64 20.24
C LEU A 539 -2.07 35.93 20.18
N GLU A 540 -2.02 36.59 19.02
CA GLU A 540 -1.33 37.85 18.81
C GLU A 540 -1.92 38.96 19.69
N THR A 541 -3.26 39.04 19.77
CA THR A 541 -3.93 40.00 20.66
C THR A 541 -3.75 39.68 22.16
N TRP A 542 -3.63 38.39 22.52
CA TRP A 542 -3.51 37.97 23.92
C TRP A 542 -2.06 37.98 24.45
N HIS A 543 -1.09 37.49 23.68
CA HIS A 543 0.33 37.41 24.02
C HIS A 543 1.22 37.28 22.76
N PRO A 544 1.60 38.40 22.11
CA PRO A 544 2.37 38.41 20.85
C PRO A 544 3.64 37.54 20.84
N PRO A 545 4.47 37.49 21.91
CA PRO A 545 5.68 36.65 21.90
C PRO A 545 5.41 35.15 21.72
N SER A 546 4.21 34.67 22.06
CA SER A 546 3.84 33.26 21.93
C SER A 546 3.53 32.82 20.50
N VAL A 547 3.37 33.75 19.57
CA VAL A 547 3.12 33.46 18.15
C VAL A 547 4.21 32.56 17.56
N ARG A 548 5.47 32.78 17.96
CA ARG A 548 6.62 31.95 17.53
C ARG A 548 6.46 30.49 17.97
N TRP A 549 6.04 30.28 19.22
CA TRP A 549 5.77 28.96 19.77
C TRP A 549 4.61 28.26 19.08
N ALA A 550 3.55 28.99 18.70
CA ALA A 550 2.43 28.43 17.96
C ALA A 550 2.87 27.83 16.61
N TRP A 551 3.68 28.55 15.84
CA TRP A 551 4.27 28.05 14.59
C TRP A 551 5.16 26.82 14.81
N SER A 552 6.05 26.88 15.81
CA SER A 552 6.96 25.77 16.12
C SER A 552 6.22 24.51 16.56
N LEU A 553 5.25 24.64 17.45
CA LEU A 553 4.47 23.51 17.96
C LEU A 553 3.58 22.90 16.87
N ASN A 554 2.98 23.74 16.02
CA ASN A 554 2.21 23.25 14.89
C ASN A 554 3.09 22.43 13.93
N ALA A 555 4.23 22.98 13.49
CA ALA A 555 5.14 22.29 12.59
C ALA A 555 5.68 20.99 13.20
N ALA A 556 6.09 21.01 14.47
CA ALA A 556 6.54 19.84 15.21
C ALA A 556 5.44 18.75 15.29
N SER A 557 4.21 19.15 15.64
CA SER A 557 3.08 18.22 15.72
C SER A 557 2.69 17.61 14.38
N SER A 558 2.90 18.32 13.27
CA SER A 558 2.68 17.81 11.92
C SER A 558 3.66 16.69 11.56
N VAL A 559 4.93 16.81 11.97
CA VAL A 559 5.95 15.75 11.80
C VAL A 559 5.61 14.51 12.63
N LEU A 560 5.14 14.69 13.87
CA LEU A 560 4.64 13.56 14.66
C LEU A 560 3.38 12.95 14.04
N GLY A 561 2.50 13.80 13.51
CA GLY A 561 1.24 13.44 12.90
C GLY A 561 1.42 12.50 11.70
N SER A 562 2.48 12.63 10.90
CA SER A 562 2.70 11.77 9.74
C SER A 562 3.02 10.33 10.14
N GLY A 563 3.91 10.12 11.11
CA GLY A 563 4.21 8.80 11.66
C GLY A 563 3.01 8.22 12.42
N ALA A 564 2.32 9.04 13.21
CA ALA A 564 1.13 8.64 13.96
C ALA A 564 -0.05 8.26 13.05
N ALA A 565 -0.24 8.95 11.91
CA ALA A 565 -1.31 8.66 10.98
C ALA A 565 -1.21 7.25 10.41
N ILE A 566 0.00 6.85 10.02
CA ILE A 566 0.27 5.52 9.48
C ILE A 566 0.12 4.46 10.58
N PHE A 567 0.65 4.72 11.78
CA PHE A 567 0.44 3.84 12.93
C PHE A 567 -1.05 3.63 13.21
N CYS A 568 -1.84 4.71 13.24
CA CYS A 568 -3.28 4.63 13.41
C CYS A 568 -3.96 3.88 12.26
N ALA A 569 -3.54 4.09 11.01
CA ALA A 569 -4.10 3.37 9.86
C ALA A 569 -3.87 1.86 9.98
N ILE A 570 -2.69 1.43 10.41
CA ILE A 570 -2.34 0.02 10.54
C ILE A 570 -3.12 -0.67 11.66
N TYR A 571 -3.35 -0.02 12.80
CA TYR A 571 -3.97 -0.67 13.97
C TYR A 571 -5.45 -0.35 14.17
N LEU A 572 -5.88 0.86 13.81
CA LEU A 572 -7.25 1.34 14.00
C LEU A 572 -8.05 1.37 12.70
N GLY A 573 -7.38 1.36 11.55
CA GLY A 573 -7.99 1.55 10.25
C GLY A 573 -8.09 3.02 9.84
N LEU A 574 -8.17 3.25 8.53
CA LEU A 574 -8.18 4.56 7.88
C LEU A 574 -9.38 5.41 8.31
N ARG A 575 -10.58 4.82 8.48
CA ARG A 575 -11.74 5.58 8.96
C ARG A 575 -11.50 6.12 10.36
N ASN A 576 -11.00 5.30 11.27
CA ASN A 576 -10.75 5.72 12.64
C ASN A 576 -9.60 6.73 12.72
N THR A 577 -8.59 6.65 11.84
CA THR A 577 -7.58 7.71 11.70
C THR A 577 -8.19 9.07 11.36
N LEU A 578 -9.16 9.11 10.43
CA LEU A 578 -9.89 10.36 10.11
C LEU A 578 -10.71 10.86 11.31
N LEU A 579 -11.38 9.95 12.03
CA LEU A 579 -12.15 10.30 13.23
C LEU A 579 -11.28 10.79 14.38
N LEU A 580 -10.08 10.23 14.57
CA LEU A 580 -9.09 10.76 15.52
C LEU A 580 -8.65 12.17 15.13
N GLY A 581 -8.42 12.42 13.84
CA GLY A 581 -8.19 13.75 13.31
C GLY A 581 -9.33 14.72 13.66
N ALA A 582 -10.58 14.34 13.42
CA ALA A 582 -11.75 15.12 13.83
C ALA A 582 -11.80 15.36 15.36
N GLY A 583 -11.46 14.35 16.15
CA GLY A 583 -11.35 14.43 17.60
C GLY A 583 -10.32 15.45 18.07
N LEU A 584 -9.18 15.59 17.37
CA LEU A 584 -8.18 16.62 17.66
C LEU A 584 -8.74 18.04 17.43
N TYR A 585 -9.57 18.24 16.41
CA TYR A 585 -10.26 19.53 16.22
C TYR A 585 -11.30 19.82 17.32
N LEU A 586 -11.97 18.80 17.86
CA LEU A 586 -12.84 18.95 19.04
C LEU A 586 -12.05 19.25 20.31
N PHE A 587 -10.88 18.64 20.48
CA PHE A 587 -9.98 18.98 21.59
C PHE A 587 -9.50 20.43 21.48
N ALA A 588 -9.13 20.88 20.27
CA ALA A 588 -8.81 22.27 20.00
C ALA A 588 -9.97 23.21 20.37
N LEU A 589 -11.22 22.82 20.09
CA LEU A 589 -12.41 23.56 20.54
C LEU A 589 -12.49 23.65 22.07
N ALA A 590 -12.26 22.55 22.79
CA ALA A 590 -12.25 22.56 24.25
C ALA A 590 -11.16 23.51 24.80
N THR A 591 -9.99 23.60 24.17
CA THR A 591 -8.94 24.56 24.57
C THR A 591 -9.41 26.02 24.44
N VAL A 592 -10.13 26.35 23.37
CA VAL A 592 -10.73 27.66 23.13
C VAL A 592 -11.78 27.98 24.19
N GLN A 593 -12.65 27.02 24.51
CA GLN A 593 -13.72 27.18 25.50
C GLN A 593 -13.15 27.44 26.90
N LEU A 594 -12.20 26.61 27.34
CA LEU A 594 -11.59 26.74 28.66
C LEU A 594 -10.82 28.05 28.81
N THR A 595 -10.04 28.45 27.81
CA THR A 595 -9.29 29.72 27.83
C THR A 595 -10.19 30.95 27.78
N SER A 596 -11.31 30.89 27.03
CA SER A 596 -12.31 31.97 27.01
C SER A 596 -12.99 32.15 28.37
N SER A 597 -13.28 31.05 29.08
CA SER A 597 -13.88 31.09 30.41
C SER A 597 -12.95 31.70 31.47
N LEU A 598 -11.65 31.43 31.37
CA LEU A 598 -10.62 32.00 32.24
C LEU A 598 -10.43 33.50 32.01
N ALA A 599 -10.64 33.98 30.78
CA ALA A 599 -10.63 35.41 30.46
C ALA A 599 -11.88 36.11 31.01
N ARG A 600 -13.07 35.50 30.88
CA ARG A 600 -14.34 36.05 31.38
C ARG A 600 -14.47 36.09 32.90
N ARG A 601 -13.83 35.19 33.64
CA ARG A 601 -13.82 35.23 35.13
C ARG A 601 -12.97 36.36 35.72
N LYS A 602 -12.21 37.08 34.88
CA LYS A 602 -11.35 38.20 35.29
C LYS A 602 -11.88 39.58 34.87
N ALA A 603 -12.86 39.62 33.97
CA ALA A 603 -13.62 40.81 33.60
C ALA A 603 -14.87 40.85 34.48
#